data_AF-A0A4V6JIP1-F1
#
_entry.id   AF-A0A4V6JIP1-F1
#
_cell.length_a   1.000
_cell.length_b   1.000
_cell.length_c   1.000
_cell.angle_alpha   90.00
_cell.angle_beta   90.00
_cell.angle_gamma   90.00
#
_symmetry.space_group_name_H-M   'P 1'
#
loop_
_entity.id
_entity.type
_entity.pdbx_description
1 polymer ?
#
loop_
_entity_poly.entity_id
_entity_poly.type
_entity_poly.pdbx_seq_one_letter_code
_entity_poly.pdbx_strand_id
1 'polypeptide(L)' 'MTIHTVAVIGSGIMGAGIAEVAASHGHPVLVYDINADAISRAIDGIRTRLESRVARAS' A
#
# COMPACT_ATOMS: atom_id res chain seq x y z
N MET A 1 21.64 -5.16 4.76
CA MET A 1 21.13 -4.02 3.98
C MET A 1 19.74 -3.70 4.49
N THR A 2 19.52 -2.51 5.02
CA THR A 2 18.27 -2.13 5.69
C THR A 2 17.41 -1.33 4.72
N ILE A 3 16.19 -1.78 4.45
CA ILE A 3 15.24 -1.03 3.62
C ILE A 3 14.55 -0.01 4.52
N HIS A 4 14.90 1.27 4.34
CA HIS A 4 14.33 2.36 5.13
C HIS A 4 12.98 2.84 4.60
N THR A 5 12.75 2.79 3.29
CA THR A 5 11.51 3.26 2.65
C THR A 5 11.33 2.55 1.30
N VAL A 6 10.10 2.17 0.97
CA VAL A 6 9.72 1.57 -0.31
C VAL A 6 8.94 2.59 -1.14
N ALA A 7 9.43 2.92 -2.33
CA ALA A 7 8.69 3.74 -3.30
C ALA A 7 8.04 2.84 -4.35
N VAL A 8 6.74 3.00 -4.55
CA VAL A 8 5.94 2.27 -5.55
C VAL A 8 5.50 3.25 -6.62
N ILE A 9 5.90 3.01 -7.86
CA ILE A 9 5.52 3.82 -9.02
C ILE A 9 4.40 3.12 -9.77
N GLY A 10 3.23 3.75 -9.82
CA GLY A 10 1.98 3.20 -10.30
C GLY A 10 1.09 2.71 -9.17
N SER A 11 -0.16 3.16 -9.16
CA SER A 11 -1.17 2.87 -8.11
C SER A 11 -2.26 1.88 -8.56
N GLY A 12 -2.03 1.19 -9.69
CA GLY A 12 -2.91 0.12 -10.18
C GLY A 12 -2.92 -1.12 -9.27
N ILE A 13 -3.56 -2.20 -9.73
CA ILE A 13 -3.75 -3.44 -8.93
C ILE A 13 -2.43 -3.98 -8.36
N MET A 14 -1.40 -4.10 -9.20
CA MET A 14 -0.09 -4.60 -8.76
C MET A 14 0.60 -3.64 -7.81
N GLY A 15 0.58 -2.34 -8.10
CA GLY A 15 1.21 -1.32 -7.26
C GLY A 15 0.59 -1.27 -5.86
N ALA A 16 -0.74 -1.33 -5.79
CA ALA A 16 -1.45 -1.40 -4.52
C ALA A 16 -1.11 -2.67 -3.72
N GLY A 17 -0.98 -3.81 -4.39
CA GLY A 17 -0.57 -5.07 -3.76
C GLY A 17 0.86 -5.03 -3.21
N ILE A 18 1.81 -4.47 -3.96
CA ILE A 18 3.20 -4.27 -3.51
C ILE A 18 3.24 -3.33 -2.30
N ALA A 19 2.52 -2.22 -2.37
CA ALA A 19 2.43 -1.25 -1.29
C ALA A 19 1.84 -1.87 -0.01
N GLU A 20 0.79 -2.68 -0.13
CA GLU A 20 0.18 -3.40 0.99
C GLU A 20 1.16 -4.38 1.65
N VAL A 21 1.87 -5.19 0.86
CA VAL A 21 2.85 -6.15 1.38
C VAL A 21 4.00 -5.42 2.07
N ALA A 22 4.54 -4.35 1.49
CA ALA A 22 5.60 -3.58 2.11
C ALA A 22 5.14 -2.95 3.43
N ALA A 23 3.95 -2.33 3.44
CA ALA A 23 3.37 -1.72 4.63
C ALA A 23 3.07 -2.75 5.73
N SER A 24 2.59 -3.96 5.38
CA SER A 24 2.30 -5.01 6.36
C SER A 24 3.55 -5.55 7.06
N HIS A 25 4.73 -5.37 6.46
CA HIS A 25 6.02 -5.75 7.05
C HIS A 25 6.71 -4.56 7.78
N GLY A 26 5.98 -3.45 7.99
CA GLY A 26 6.47 -2.30 8.76
C GLY A 26 7.42 -1.38 7.98
N HIS A 27 7.51 -1.52 6.66
CA HIS A 27 8.26 -0.57 5.85
C HIS A 27 7.42 0.69 5.59
N PRO A 28 7.98 1.90 5.75
CA PRO A 28 7.37 3.12 5.22
C PRO A 28 7.21 3.00 3.70
N VAL A 29 6.02 3.31 3.18
CA VAL A 29 5.70 3.20 1.75
C VAL A 29 5.26 4.55 1.18
N LEU A 30 5.83 4.91 0.03
CA LEU A 30 5.41 6.05 -0.78
C LEU A 30 4.82 5.54 -2.09
N VAL A 31 3.60 5.96 -2.44
CA VAL A 31 2.93 5.57 -3.70
C VAL A 31 2.85 6.79 -4.60
N TYR A 32 3.33 6.65 -5.83
CA TYR A 32 3.33 7.69 -6.85
C TYR A 32 2.50 7.27 -8.05
N ASP A 33 1.67 8.18 -8.54
CA ASP A 33 0.95 8.03 -9.79
C ASP A 33 0.74 9.42 -10.40
N ILE A 34 0.55 9.50 -11.72
CA ILE A 34 0.19 10.74 -12.39
C ILE A 34 -1.28 11.12 -12.13
N ASN A 35 -2.10 10.12 -11.76
CA ASN A 35 -3.52 10.30 -11.50
C ASN A 35 -3.81 10.31 -9.99
N ALA A 36 -4.20 11.47 -9.46
CA ALA A 36 -4.52 11.64 -8.04
C ALA A 36 -5.70 10.78 -7.56
N ASP A 37 -6.70 10.54 -8.41
CA ASP A 37 -7.83 9.67 -8.05
C ASP A 37 -7.39 8.21 -7.93
N ALA A 38 -6.42 7.80 -8.76
CA ALA A 38 -5.85 6.46 -8.69
C ALA A 38 -5.08 6.25 -7.38
N ILE A 39 -4.31 7.25 -6.95
CA ILE A 39 -3.64 7.26 -5.64
C ILE A 39 -4.67 7.10 -4.51
N SER A 40 -5.73 7.91 -4.52
CA SER A 40 -6.76 7.90 -3.48
C SER A 40 -7.43 6.53 -3.38
N ARG A 41 -7.87 5.98 -4.53
CA ARG A 41 -8.46 4.63 -4.59
C ARG A 41 -7.50 3.54 -4.10
N ALA A 42 -6.22 3.63 -4.44
CA ALA A 42 -5.22 2.67 -4.00
C ALA A 42 -5.03 2.72 -2.49
N ILE A 43 -4.88 3.91 -1.90
CA ILE A 43 -4.72 4.12 -0.46
C ILE A 43 -5.95 3.58 0.29
N ASP A 44 -7.15 3.94 -0.13
CA ASP A 44 -8.39 3.49 0.53
C ASP A 44 -8.57 1.97 0.43
N GLY A 45 -8.26 1.40 -0.73
CA GLY A 45 -8.28 -0.04 -0.95
C GLY A 45 -7.29 -0.79 -0.05
N ILE A 46 -6.05 -0.28 0.07
CA ILE A 46 -5.02 -0.86 0.94
C ILE A 46 -5.46 -0.78 2.40
N ARG A 47 -5.95 0.39 2.85
CA ARG A 47 -6.44 0.59 4.22
C ARG A 47 -7.53 -0.42 4.57
N THR A 48 -8.56 -0.51 3.73
CA THR A 48 -9.70 -1.42 3.94
C THR A 48 -9.24 -2.88 4.07
N ARG A 49 -8.31 -3.31 3.21
CA ARG A 49 -7.78 -4.69 3.25
C ARG A 49 -6.97 -4.94 4.51
N LEU A 50 -6.10 -4.02 4.92
CA LEU A 50 -5.33 -4.15 6.17
C LEU A 50 -6.25 -4.19 7.40
N GLU A 51 -7.24 -3.30 7.49
CA GLU A 51 -8.25 -3.30 8.56
C GLU A 51 -9.00 -4.64 8.62
N SER A 52 -9.41 -5.17 7.46
CA SER A 52 -10.09 -6.47 7.39
C SER A 52 -9.23 -7.64 7.86
N ARG A 53 -7.90 -7.57 7.69
CA ARG A 53 -6.97 -8.61 8.17
C ARG A 53 -6.83 -8.54 9.69
N VAL A 54 -6.79 -7.34 10.27
CA VAL A 54 -6.76 -7.15 11.73
C VAL A 54 -8.05 -7.69 12.36
N ALA A 55 -9.21 -7.36 11.77
CA ALA A 55 -10.50 -7.82 12.27
C ALA A 55 -10.67 -9.35 12.24
N ARG A 56 -10.00 -10.06 11.32
CA ARG A 56 -10.02 -11.53 11.22
C ARG A 56 -9.02 -12.23 12.13
N ALA A 57 -8.02 -11.51 12.62
CA ALA A 57 -6.99 -12.05 13.51
C ALA A 57 -7.38 -11.98 14.99
N SER A 58 -8.56 -11.41 15.30
CA SER A 58 -9.13 -11.26 16.65
C SER A 58 -10.18 -12.32 16.95
#